data_AF-Q5CCI7-F1
#
_entry.id   AF-Q5CCI7-F1
#
_cell.length_a   1.000
_cell.length_b   1.000
_cell.length_c   1.000
_cell.angle_alpha   90.00
_cell.angle_beta   90.00
_cell.angle_gamma   90.00
#
_symmetry.space_group_name_H-M   'P 1'
#
loop_
_entity.id
_entity.type
_entity.pdbx_description
1 polymer ?
#
loop_
_entity_poly.entity_id
_entity_poly.type
_entity_poly.pdbx_seq_one_letter_code
_entity_poly.pdbx_strand_id
1 'polypeptide(L)'
;MNFKAILLAFFVIFAVSEAFDKGLALKCIGKCITVTSVQEWKDCGSKCFEGGEMVDQAFFECDSKCVDSYFKPDEDNSGVIELTKCFKECSDKY
;
A
#
# COMPACT_ATOMS: atom_id res chain seq x y z
N MET A 1 -3.00 -5.68 15.93
CA MET A 1 -2.99 -4.35 15.25
C MET A 1 -4.21 -4.19 14.35
N ASN A 2 -4.85 -3.02 14.34
CA ASN A 2 -5.98 -2.76 13.43
C ASN A 2 -5.43 -2.59 12.00
N PHE A 3 -5.76 -3.50 11.10
CA PHE A 3 -5.45 -3.41 9.65
C PHE A 3 -5.71 -2.01 9.06
N LYS A 4 -6.73 -1.30 9.59
CA LYS A 4 -7.03 0.12 9.29
C LYS A 4 -5.86 1.11 9.47
N ALA A 5 -4.95 0.90 10.42
CA ALA A 5 -3.81 1.80 10.64
C ALA A 5 -2.80 1.76 9.49
N ILE A 6 -2.71 0.62 8.80
CA ILE A 6 -1.82 0.41 7.66
C ILE A 6 -2.41 1.04 6.41
N LEU A 7 -3.73 0.97 6.29
CA LEU A 7 -4.46 1.65 5.23
C LEU A 7 -4.26 3.17 5.30
N LEU A 8 -4.15 3.72 6.52
CA LEU A 8 -3.78 5.11 6.74
C LEU A 8 -2.32 5.37 6.33
N ALA A 9 -1.38 4.48 6.67
CA ALA A 9 0.00 4.60 6.21
C ALA A 9 0.06 4.63 4.68
N PHE A 10 -0.62 3.69 4.00
CA PHE A 10 -0.73 3.66 2.55
C PHE A 10 -1.23 5.00 1.98
N PHE A 11 -2.33 5.56 2.51
CA PHE A 11 -2.85 6.86 2.06
C PHE A 11 -1.83 8.01 2.13
N VAL A 12 -1.00 8.06 3.18
CA VAL A 12 0.03 9.09 3.35
C VAL A 12 1.11 8.96 2.28
N ILE A 13 1.48 7.74 1.91
CA ILE A 13 2.49 7.49 0.88
C ILE A 13 1.99 7.83 -0.53
N PHE A 14 0.74 7.54 -0.89
CA PHE A 14 0.22 7.95 -2.21
C PHE A 14 0.09 9.46 -2.39
N ALA A 15 -0.16 10.19 -1.30
CA ALA A 15 -0.22 11.63 -1.37
C ALA A 15 1.13 12.23 -1.82
N VAL A 16 2.24 11.51 -1.63
CA VAL A 16 3.60 11.97 -1.95
C VAL A 16 4.20 11.36 -3.22
N SER A 17 3.69 10.24 -3.74
CA SER A 17 4.22 9.59 -4.96
C SER A 17 3.86 10.34 -6.24
N GLU A 18 4.85 10.56 -7.11
CA GLU A 18 4.65 11.06 -8.48
C GLU A 18 4.37 9.93 -9.50
N ALA A 19 4.66 8.66 -9.16
CA ALA A 19 4.37 7.47 -9.96
C ALA A 19 2.96 7.41 -10.54
N PHE A 20 1.99 7.84 -9.74
CA PHE A 20 0.62 7.44 -9.92
C PHE A 20 -0.21 8.50 -10.62
N ASP A 21 -1.15 8.02 -11.45
CA ASP A 21 -2.41 8.74 -11.62
C ASP A 21 -3.10 8.81 -10.24
N LYS A 22 -3.01 9.98 -9.60
CA LYS A 22 -3.63 10.25 -8.30
C LYS A 22 -5.11 9.88 -8.28
N GLY A 23 -5.81 9.99 -9.41
CA GLY A 23 -7.21 9.58 -9.55
C GLY A 23 -7.39 8.06 -9.51
N LEU A 24 -6.56 7.31 -10.24
CA LEU A 24 -6.58 5.84 -10.19
C LEU A 24 -6.19 5.34 -8.81
N ALA A 25 -5.10 5.85 -8.25
CA ALA A 25 -4.61 5.50 -6.92
C ALA A 25 -5.66 5.74 -5.83
N LEU A 26 -6.23 6.96 -5.73
CA LEU A 26 -7.27 7.27 -4.75
C LEU A 26 -8.50 6.36 -4.90
N LYS A 27 -8.90 6.04 -6.12
CA LYS A 27 -10.02 5.14 -6.40
C LYS A 27 -9.71 3.70 -5.98
N CYS A 28 -8.48 3.23 -6.21
CA CYS A 28 -8.03 1.90 -5.81
C CYS A 28 -7.96 1.78 -4.28
N ILE A 29 -7.31 2.73 -3.63
CA ILE A 29 -7.22 2.79 -2.15
C ILE A 29 -8.62 2.84 -1.55
N GLY A 30 -9.48 3.74 -2.02
CA GLY A 30 -10.84 3.88 -1.49
C GLY A 30 -11.68 2.62 -1.62
N LYS A 31 -11.40 1.77 -2.61
CA LYS A 31 -12.00 0.43 -2.70
C LYS A 31 -11.35 -0.55 -1.74
N CYS A 32 -10.02 -0.61 -1.73
CA CYS A 32 -9.27 -1.61 -0.98
C CYS A 32 -9.21 -1.32 0.52
N ILE A 33 -9.42 -0.08 0.98
CA ILE A 33 -9.43 0.30 2.41
C ILE A 33 -10.56 -0.37 3.22
N THR A 34 -11.53 -0.97 2.53
CA THR A 34 -12.63 -1.69 3.17
C THR A 34 -12.31 -3.14 3.49
N VAL A 35 -11.21 -3.68 2.95
CA VAL A 35 -10.79 -5.06 3.21
C VAL A 35 -10.24 -5.20 4.62
N THR A 36 -10.13 -6.44 5.12
CA THR A 36 -9.72 -6.68 6.52
C THR A 36 -8.49 -7.55 6.67
N SER A 37 -8.00 -8.10 5.56
CA SER A 37 -6.81 -8.96 5.53
C SER A 37 -5.79 -8.48 4.50
N VAL A 38 -4.52 -8.85 4.73
CA VAL A 38 -3.43 -8.62 3.77
C VAL A 38 -3.70 -9.28 2.43
N GLN A 39 -4.28 -10.49 2.43
CA GLN A 39 -4.54 -11.18 1.18
C GLN A 39 -5.60 -10.45 0.35
N GLU A 40 -6.71 -10.05 0.97
CA GLU A 40 -7.74 -9.25 0.28
C GLU A 40 -7.19 -7.90 -0.21
N TRP A 41 -6.26 -7.30 0.54
CA TRP A 41 -5.57 -6.08 0.14
C TRP A 41 -4.76 -6.27 -1.14
N LYS A 42 -3.92 -7.31 -1.16
CA LYS A 42 -3.11 -7.67 -2.33
C LYS A 42 -3.98 -7.96 -3.54
N ASP A 43 -5.03 -8.77 -3.35
CA ASP A 43 -5.94 -9.15 -4.41
C ASP A 43 -6.71 -7.93 -4.95
N CYS A 44 -7.13 -7.02 -4.06
CA CYS A 44 -7.82 -5.80 -4.45
C CYS A 44 -6.92 -4.85 -5.22
N GLY A 45 -5.71 -4.58 -4.72
CA GLY A 45 -4.77 -3.71 -5.40
C GLY A 45 -4.29 -4.29 -6.72
N SER A 46 -3.96 -5.59 -6.78
CA SER A 46 -3.59 -6.28 -8.02
C SER A 46 -4.67 -6.13 -9.10
N LYS A 47 -5.94 -6.38 -8.77
CA LYS A 47 -7.06 -6.18 -9.71
C LYS A 47 -7.28 -4.72 -10.09
N CYS A 48 -7.01 -3.80 -9.17
CA CYS A 48 -7.23 -2.38 -9.43
C CYS A 48 -6.14 -1.77 -10.33
N PHE A 49 -4.89 -2.25 -10.17
CA PHE A 49 -3.73 -1.86 -10.96
C PHE A 49 -3.45 -2.76 -12.17
N GLU A 50 -4.27 -3.80 -12.42
CA GLU A 50 -4.14 -4.70 -13.58
C GLU A 50 -4.16 -3.95 -14.92
N GLY A 51 -4.85 -2.81 -14.98
CA GLY A 51 -4.86 -1.91 -16.13
C GLY A 51 -4.02 -0.64 -15.98
N GLY A 52 -3.21 -0.54 -14.92
CA GLY A 52 -2.32 0.60 -14.66
C GLY A 52 -1.05 0.58 -15.51
N GLU A 53 -0.25 1.63 -15.42
CA GLU A 53 1.06 1.67 -16.05
C GLU A 53 2.04 0.69 -15.37
N MET A 54 3.14 0.34 -16.06
CA MET A 54 4.17 -0.52 -15.47
C MET A 54 4.74 0.06 -14.16
N VAL A 55 4.77 1.39 -14.05
CA VAL A 55 5.22 2.10 -12.84
C VAL A 55 4.26 1.85 -11.67
N ASP A 56 2.94 1.91 -11.92
CA ASP A 56 1.91 1.62 -10.92
C ASP A 56 2.03 0.19 -10.39
N GLN A 57 2.25 -0.78 -11.28
CA GLN A 57 2.45 -2.18 -10.92
C GLN A 57 3.72 -2.38 -10.10
N ALA A 58 4.84 -1.78 -10.50
CA ALA A 58 6.12 -1.87 -9.80
C ALA A 58 6.05 -1.26 -8.39
N PHE A 59 5.36 -0.13 -8.23
CA PHE A 59 5.08 0.41 -6.91
C PHE A 59 4.23 -0.54 -6.08
N PHE A 60 3.12 -1.05 -6.64
CA PHE A 60 2.22 -1.91 -5.87
C PHE A 60 2.89 -3.21 -5.40
N GLU A 61 3.79 -3.76 -6.23
CA GLU A 61 4.64 -4.88 -5.82
C GLU A 61 5.61 -4.51 -4.70
N CYS A 62 6.21 -3.32 -4.76
CA CYS A 62 7.06 -2.80 -3.69
C CYS A 62 6.28 -2.67 -2.38
N ASP A 63 5.10 -2.07 -2.44
CA ASP A 63 4.21 -1.90 -1.30
C ASP A 63 3.77 -3.25 -0.71
N SER A 64 3.36 -4.19 -1.56
CA SER A 64 2.97 -5.54 -1.13
C SER A 64 4.09 -6.24 -0.35
N LYS A 65 5.35 -6.03 -0.74
CA LYS A 65 6.53 -6.56 -0.01
C LYS A 65 6.72 -5.87 1.33
N CYS A 66 6.48 -4.57 1.42
CA CYS A 66 6.52 -3.84 2.69
C CYS A 66 5.47 -4.38 3.67
N VAL A 67 4.23 -4.62 3.19
CA VAL A 67 3.19 -5.26 3.99
C VAL A 67 3.63 -6.64 4.45
N ASP A 68 4.15 -7.49 3.56
CA ASP A 68 4.62 -8.83 3.97
C ASP A 68 5.75 -8.81 5.00
N SER A 69 6.63 -7.83 4.91
CA SER A 69 7.82 -7.76 5.77
C SER A 69 7.47 -7.20 7.15
N TYR A 70 6.62 -6.18 7.21
CA TYR A 70 6.44 -5.36 8.40
C TYR A 70 5.02 -5.38 8.97
N PHE A 71 4.02 -5.87 8.23
CA PHE A 71 2.71 -6.10 8.83
C PHE A 71 2.70 -7.39 9.61
N LYS A 72 2.62 -7.24 10.93
CA LYS A 72 2.40 -8.35 11.84
C LYS A 72 1.23 -8.01 12.75
N PRO A 73 0.07 -8.66 12.58
CA PRO A 73 -1.12 -8.32 13.37
C PRO A 73 -0.93 -8.59 14.86
N ASP A 74 -0.02 -9.50 15.22
CA ASP A 74 0.22 -9.96 16.60
C ASP A 74 1.48 -9.35 17.26
N GLU A 75 2.23 -8.49 16.56
CA GLU A 75 3.41 -7.80 17.12
C GLU A 75 3.09 -6.36 17.54
N ASP A 76 4.06 -5.74 18.24
CA ASP A 76 3.96 -4.36 18.69
C ASP A 76 3.97 -3.35 17.52
N ASN A 77 3.77 -2.07 17.84
CA ASN A 77 3.65 -1.02 16.82
C ASN A 77 4.98 -0.67 16.12
N SER A 78 6.10 -1.33 16.43
CA SER A 78 7.40 -1.04 15.79
C SER A 78 7.35 -1.28 14.28
N GLY A 79 6.62 -2.31 13.85
CA GLY A 79 6.40 -2.63 12.44
C GLY A 79 5.71 -1.50 11.67
N VAL A 80 4.90 -0.64 12.30
CA VAL A 80 4.23 0.47 11.61
C VAL A 80 5.22 1.52 11.14
N ILE A 81 6.23 1.83 11.95
CA ILE A 81 7.25 2.82 11.59
C ILE A 81 8.05 2.31 10.40
N GLU A 82 8.50 1.06 10.44
CA GLU A 82 9.26 0.44 9.35
C GLU A 82 8.41 0.25 8.09
N LEU A 83 7.13 -0.11 8.25
CA LEU A 83 6.18 -0.18 7.14
C LEU A 83 6.00 1.19 6.46
N THR A 84 5.81 2.25 7.24
CA THR A 84 5.65 3.62 6.71
C THR A 84 6.92 4.09 5.99
N LYS A 85 8.10 3.78 6.52
CA LYS A 85 9.38 4.06 5.85
C LYS A 85 9.50 3.28 4.54
N CYS A 86 9.21 1.99 4.56
CA CYS A 86 9.29 1.13 3.38
C CYS A 86 8.35 1.61 2.27
N PHE A 87 7.10 1.94 2.61
CA PHE A 87 6.17 2.53 1.67
C PHE A 87 6.69 3.85 1.10
N LYS A 88 7.30 4.71 1.93
CA LYS A 88 7.89 5.96 1.46
C LYS A 88 9.02 5.70 0.48
N GLU A 89 9.89 4.73 0.74
CA GLU A 89 10.94 4.31 -0.19
C GLU A 89 10.36 3.82 -1.53
N CYS A 90 9.23 3.11 -1.51
CA CYS A 90 8.53 2.71 -2.73
C CYS A 90 8.04 3.93 -3.52
N SER A 91 7.49 4.94 -2.83
CA SER A 91 7.01 6.20 -3.43
C SER A 91 8.10 7.14 -3.91
N ASP A 92 9.28 7.12 -3.29
CA ASP A 92 10.40 7.94 -3.74
C ASP A 92 11.07 7.30 -4.96
N LYS A 93 10.90 5.98 -5.14
CA LYS A 93 11.51 5.19 -6.22
C LYS A 93 10.65 5.10 -7.47
N TYR A 94 9.33 5.03 -7.31
CA TYR A 94 8.34 4.96 -8.37
C TYR A 94 7.44 6.18 -8.21
#